data_AF-A0A1J3FR32-F1
#
_entry.id   AF-A0A1J3FR32-F1
#
_cell.length_a   1.000
_cell.length_b   1.000
_cell.length_c   1.000
_cell.angle_alpha   90.00
_cell.angle_beta   90.00
_cell.angle_gamma   90.00
#
_symmetry.space_group_name_H-M   'P 1'
#
loop_
_entity.id
_entity.type
_entity.pdbx_description
1 polymer ?
#
loop_
_entity_poly.entity_id
_entity_poly.type
_entity_poly.pdbx_seq_one_letter_code
_entity_poly.pdbx_strand_id
1 'polypeptide(L)'
;KKALKWELPGMSMQPPKCPEAETDQVTWSSSISPSDLVLTATNLGLEQPHASVSSSWDNSVSNLNSNGGRWSRRNSLESSASMGSRRSKKKQIKVTSQKPFKLRTEERGRMKEEEFAKKLQEMTMEEQKMRIPIAQGLPWTTDEPESLVKPHVKEITVPIDLKLHSDIRAVERADFDYQVAERLSLIEQYKAERERQQKLAEEEELRKLRKEMIPKAQPTPYFDR
;
A
#
# COMPACT_ATOMS: atom_id res chain seq x y z
N LYS A 1 -35.50 27.15 -8.16
CA LYS A 1 -34.12 26.75 -7.83
C LYS A 1 -33.98 25.27 -8.17
N LYS A 2 -33.31 24.91 -9.28
CA LYS A 2 -33.16 23.51 -9.72
C LYS A 2 -31.83 22.98 -9.19
N ALA A 3 -31.84 21.81 -8.56
CA ALA A 3 -30.64 21.18 -8.02
C ALA A 3 -29.76 20.66 -9.18
N LEU A 4 -28.51 21.14 -9.23
CA LEU A 4 -27.49 20.60 -10.12
C LEU A 4 -27.01 19.26 -9.57
N LYS A 5 -27.16 18.21 -10.37
CA LYS A 5 -26.68 16.87 -10.08
C LYS A 5 -25.26 16.78 -10.62
N TRP A 6 -24.28 16.65 -9.73
CA TRP A 6 -22.90 16.38 -10.08
C TRP A 6 -22.75 14.87 -10.25
N GLU A 7 -22.97 14.36 -11.46
CA GLU A 7 -22.59 12.99 -11.80
C GLU A 7 -21.36 13.05 -12.72
N LEU A 8 -20.30 12.35 -12.31
CA LEU A 8 -19.05 12.21 -13.05
C LEU A 8 -19.30 11.39 -14.34
N PRO A 9 -18.94 11.91 -15.52
CA PRO A 9 -18.99 11.13 -16.75
C PRO A 9 -18.07 9.90 -16.62
N GLY A 10 -18.65 8.68 -16.64
CA GLY A 10 -17.88 7.42 -16.67
C GLY A 10 -18.37 6.29 -15.76
N MET A 11 -19.38 6.48 -14.90
CA MET A 11 -19.85 5.46 -13.96
C MET A 11 -21.09 4.66 -14.41
N SER A 12 -21.35 4.55 -15.71
CA SER A 12 -22.35 3.59 -16.19
C SER A 12 -21.73 2.19 -16.20
N MET A 13 -21.98 1.41 -15.15
CA MET A 13 -21.82 -0.05 -15.16
C MET A 13 -22.86 -0.64 -16.11
N GLN A 14 -22.59 -0.60 -17.42
CA GLN A 14 -23.28 -1.46 -18.37
C GLN A 14 -22.59 -2.83 -18.39
N PRO A 15 -23.33 -3.95 -18.43
CA PRO A 15 -22.73 -5.24 -18.75
C PRO A 15 -22.11 -5.13 -20.17
N PRO A 16 -20.90 -5.67 -20.39
CA PRO A 16 -20.24 -5.55 -21.68
C PRO A 16 -21.10 -6.23 -22.76
N LYS A 17 -21.44 -5.45 -23.78
CA LYS A 17 -22.07 -5.94 -25.00
C LYS A 17 -20.95 -6.45 -25.89
N CYS A 18 -20.83 -7.77 -25.99
CA CYS A 18 -19.82 -8.43 -26.80
C CYS A 18 -19.97 -8.04 -28.28
N PRO A 19 -18.93 -7.53 -28.95
CA PRO A 19 -18.89 -7.57 -30.41
C PRO A 19 -18.59 -9.01 -30.86
N GLU A 20 -19.32 -9.47 -31.89
CA GLU A 20 -19.08 -10.73 -32.58
C GLU A 20 -17.61 -10.78 -33.05
N ALA A 21 -16.85 -11.73 -32.50
CA ALA A 21 -15.45 -11.92 -32.83
C ALA A 21 -15.33 -12.87 -34.02
N GLU A 22 -14.72 -12.37 -35.09
CA GLU A 22 -14.12 -13.20 -36.14
C GLU A 22 -13.09 -14.13 -35.52
N THR A 23 -13.21 -15.40 -35.89
CA THR A 23 -12.54 -16.55 -35.30
C THR A 23 -11.13 -16.72 -35.85
N ASP A 24 -10.11 -16.27 -35.12
CA ASP A 24 -8.76 -16.81 -35.25
C ASP A 24 -8.48 -17.73 -34.06
N GLN A 25 -8.65 -19.03 -34.33
CA GLN A 25 -8.54 -20.09 -33.35
C GLN A 25 -7.08 -20.36 -33.01
N VAL A 26 -6.66 -19.96 -31.80
CA VAL A 26 -5.58 -20.65 -31.09
C VAL A 26 -6.22 -21.50 -30.02
N THR A 27 -6.68 -22.67 -30.44
CA THR A 27 -7.25 -23.71 -29.60
C THR A 27 -6.14 -24.31 -28.75
N TRP A 28 -5.90 -23.73 -27.57
CA TRP A 28 -5.30 -24.49 -26.49
C TRP A 28 -6.37 -25.46 -26.00
N SER A 29 -6.31 -26.69 -26.51
CA SER A 29 -7.17 -27.79 -26.07
C SER A 29 -6.94 -28.08 -24.59
N SER A 30 -7.64 -27.36 -23.72
CA SER A 30 -7.95 -27.85 -22.39
C SER A 30 -8.85 -29.06 -22.57
N SER A 31 -8.32 -30.25 -22.29
CA SER A 31 -8.97 -31.54 -22.50
C SER A 31 -10.13 -31.81 -21.51
N ILE A 32 -10.70 -30.76 -20.92
CA ILE A 32 -11.78 -30.84 -19.96
C ILE A 32 -13.03 -30.40 -20.70
N SER A 33 -13.66 -31.35 -21.40
CA SER A 33 -14.95 -31.14 -22.04
C SER A 33 -15.99 -30.76 -20.97
N PRO A 34 -16.68 -29.60 -21.09
CA PRO A 34 -17.72 -29.19 -20.15
C PRO A 34 -18.90 -30.18 -20.08
N SER A 35 -19.08 -30.97 -21.14
CA SER A 35 -20.25 -31.83 -21.35
C SER A 35 -20.29 -33.11 -20.50
N ASP A 36 -19.18 -33.49 -19.83
CA ASP A 36 -19.12 -34.74 -19.06
C ASP A 36 -19.29 -34.55 -17.54
N LEU A 37 -19.38 -33.31 -17.06
CA LEU A 37 -19.51 -33.03 -15.63
C LEU A 37 -20.99 -32.97 -15.20
N VAL A 38 -21.74 -34.05 -15.42
CA VAL A 38 -23.05 -34.19 -14.76
C VAL A 38 -22.78 -34.26 -13.26
N LEU A 39 -23.18 -33.21 -12.53
CA LEU A 39 -22.99 -33.09 -11.09
C LEU A 39 -23.91 -34.07 -10.34
N THR A 40 -23.55 -35.35 -10.34
CA THR A 40 -24.21 -36.40 -9.58
C THR A 40 -23.57 -36.54 -8.19
N ALA A 41 -24.34 -37.00 -7.20
CA ALA A 41 -23.86 -37.21 -5.83
C ALA A 41 -22.62 -38.14 -5.75
N THR A 42 -22.46 -39.04 -6.73
CA THR A 42 -21.31 -39.93 -6.89
C THR A 42 -20.05 -39.17 -7.34
N ASN A 43 -20.15 -38.28 -8.33
CA ASN A 43 -19.04 -37.45 -8.82
C ASN A 43 -18.57 -36.40 -7.79
N LEU A 44 -19.47 -36.02 -6.87
CA LEU A 44 -19.16 -35.11 -5.77
C LEU A 44 -18.51 -35.81 -4.57
N GLY A 45 -18.30 -37.14 -4.62
CA GLY A 45 -17.76 -37.93 -3.51
C GLY A 45 -18.66 -37.97 -2.27
N LEU A 46 -19.95 -37.65 -2.43
CA LEU A 46 -20.92 -37.59 -1.33
C LEU A 46 -21.56 -38.96 -1.06
N GLU A 47 -21.53 -39.84 -2.05
CA GLU A 47 -22.02 -41.22 -1.99
C GLU A 47 -20.80 -42.14 -1.82
N GLN A 48 -20.34 -42.30 -0.58
CA GLN A 48 -19.45 -43.39 -0.19
C GLN A 48 -20.25 -44.34 0.70
N PRO A 49 -20.44 -45.61 0.31
CA PRO A 49 -21.24 -46.55 1.08
C PRO A 49 -20.68 -46.88 2.47
N HIS A 50 -19.38 -46.69 2.73
CA HIS A 50 -18.76 -47.00 4.02
C HIS A 50 -17.52 -46.12 4.24
N ALA A 51 -17.64 -45.01 4.96
CA ALA A 51 -16.47 -44.22 5.36
C ALA A 51 -16.56 -43.80 6.82
N SER A 52 -15.67 -44.41 7.59
CA SER A 52 -15.46 -44.23 9.03
C SER A 52 -15.31 -42.77 9.41
N VAL A 53 -15.97 -42.40 10.50
CA VAL A 53 -15.72 -41.21 11.29
C VAL A 53 -14.21 -41.04 11.57
N SER A 54 -13.57 -40.15 10.83
CA SER A 54 -12.27 -39.59 11.20
C SER A 54 -12.37 -38.08 11.04
N SER A 55 -12.69 -37.42 12.15
CA SER A 55 -12.55 -35.99 12.33
C SER A 55 -11.06 -35.65 12.43
N SER A 56 -10.51 -34.98 11.43
CA SER A 56 -9.23 -34.26 11.59
C SER A 56 -9.25 -33.01 10.73
N TRP A 57 -9.59 -31.89 11.37
CA TRP A 57 -9.46 -30.55 10.82
C TRP A 57 -8.46 -29.79 11.70
N ASP A 58 -7.18 -30.06 11.50
CA ASP A 58 -6.10 -29.25 12.08
C ASP A 58 -5.35 -28.57 10.93
N ASN A 59 -5.89 -27.46 10.43
CA ASN A 59 -5.17 -26.56 9.52
C ASN A 59 -4.56 -25.42 10.35
N SER A 60 -3.32 -25.60 10.79
CA SER A 60 -2.54 -24.55 11.47
C SER A 60 -1.77 -23.71 10.44
N VAL A 61 -2.20 -22.48 10.23
CA VAL A 61 -1.44 -21.44 9.50
C VAL A 61 -0.55 -20.68 10.48
N SER A 62 0.76 -20.80 10.30
CA SER A 62 1.77 -20.09 11.06
C SER A 62 1.94 -18.66 10.55
N ASN A 63 1.48 -17.68 11.33
CA ASN A 63 1.80 -16.27 11.11
C ASN A 63 3.03 -15.89 11.96
N LEU A 64 4.20 -15.81 11.33
CA LEU A 64 5.41 -15.24 11.90
C LEU A 64 5.75 -13.93 11.19
N ASN A 65 5.32 -12.81 11.75
CA ASN A 65 5.97 -11.50 11.62
C ASN A 65 5.86 -10.83 13.00
N SER A 66 6.94 -10.34 13.61
CA SER A 66 7.47 -9.01 13.32
C SER A 66 8.90 -8.84 13.84
N ASN A 67 9.80 -8.39 12.95
CA ASN A 67 11.10 -7.83 13.30
C ASN A 67 10.92 -6.41 13.86
N GLY A 68 11.29 -6.17 15.12
CA GLY A 68 11.29 -4.86 15.74
C GLY A 68 12.68 -4.48 16.26
N GLY A 69 13.53 -3.92 15.39
CA GLY A 69 14.76 -3.25 15.81
C GLY A 69 14.52 -1.76 16.07
N ARG A 70 15.18 -1.20 17.09
CA ARG A 70 16.12 -0.06 16.95
C ARG A 70 16.70 0.42 18.28
N TRP A 71 18.03 0.46 18.25
CA TRP A 71 18.98 1.03 19.18
C TRP A 71 18.81 2.54 19.35
N SER A 72 18.64 3.00 20.61
CA SER A 72 18.62 4.42 20.96
C SER A 72 20.01 4.86 21.45
N ARG A 73 20.65 5.79 20.74
CA ARG A 73 21.81 6.56 21.24
C ARG A 73 21.32 7.95 21.61
N ARG A 74 21.50 8.37 22.86
CA ARG A 74 21.46 9.79 23.25
C ARG A 74 22.60 10.10 24.21
N ASN A 75 23.51 10.95 23.72
CA ASN A 75 24.52 11.67 24.50
C ASN A 75 23.86 12.86 25.21
N SER A 76 24.33 13.20 26.41
CA SER A 76 24.10 14.50 27.04
C SER A 76 25.32 14.85 27.89
N LEU A 77 25.96 15.98 27.56
CA LEU A 77 27.09 16.59 28.27
C LEU A 77 26.57 17.78 29.09
N GLU A 78 27.05 17.86 30.33
CA GLU A 78 27.42 19.05 31.12
C GLU A 78 26.58 20.33 31.01
N SER A 79 26.07 20.82 32.15
CA SER A 79 26.28 22.23 32.55
C SER A 79 25.98 22.47 34.03
N SER A 80 26.88 23.25 34.62
CA SER A 80 27.17 23.46 36.02
C SER A 80 26.31 24.54 36.69
N ALA A 81 26.15 24.38 38.01
CA ALA A 81 25.41 25.26 38.90
C ALA A 81 26.02 26.68 38.99
N SER A 82 25.17 27.70 38.86
CA SER A 82 25.52 29.10 39.17
C SER A 82 25.09 29.43 40.61
N MET A 83 26.06 29.59 41.51
CA MET A 83 25.87 30.17 42.85
C MET A 83 26.15 31.67 42.79
N GLY A 84 25.19 32.48 43.23
CA GLY A 84 25.28 33.94 43.22
C GLY A 84 26.23 34.52 44.26
N SER A 85 26.59 35.82 44.10
CA SER A 85 26.60 36.83 45.18
C SER A 85 27.37 38.11 44.81
N ARG A 86 26.66 39.25 44.99
CA ARG A 86 27.07 40.58 45.49
C ARG A 86 28.07 41.46 44.69
N ARG A 87 27.50 42.55 44.17
CA ARG A 87 28.19 43.75 43.64
C ARG A 87 28.67 44.64 44.79
N SER A 88 29.95 45.01 44.81
CA SER A 88 30.47 46.18 45.54
C SER A 88 31.20 47.12 44.56
N LYS A 89 30.78 48.39 44.50
CA LYS A 89 31.36 49.42 43.64
C LYS A 89 32.69 49.89 44.22
N LYS A 90 33.81 49.40 43.69
CA LYS A 90 35.17 49.87 44.02
C LYS A 90 35.53 51.04 43.10
N LYS A 91 35.85 52.22 43.67
CA LYS A 91 36.31 53.41 42.95
C LYS A 91 37.60 53.07 42.18
N GLN A 92 37.60 53.30 40.87
CA GLN A 92 38.75 53.06 40.00
C GLN A 92 39.84 54.09 40.32
N ILE A 93 40.96 53.63 40.88
CA ILE A 93 42.20 54.41 41.00
C ILE A 93 42.66 54.71 39.58
N LYS A 94 42.84 55.98 39.22
CA LYS A 94 43.36 56.36 37.89
C LYS A 94 44.78 55.81 37.77
N VAL A 95 44.91 54.74 37.01
CA VAL A 95 46.20 54.13 36.65
C VAL A 95 46.99 55.17 35.86
N THR A 96 48.25 55.38 36.24
CA THR A 96 49.15 56.30 35.52
C THR A 96 49.28 55.82 34.08
N SER A 97 48.89 56.66 33.12
CA SER A 97 49.00 56.31 31.70
C SER A 97 50.48 56.33 31.30
N GLN A 98 51.04 55.16 31.05
CA GLN A 98 52.41 55.05 30.54
C GLN A 98 52.46 55.56 29.10
N LYS A 99 53.44 56.43 28.79
CA LYS A 99 53.68 56.90 27.43
C LYS A 99 54.26 55.73 26.62
N PRO A 100 53.71 55.40 25.44
CA PRO A 100 54.24 54.31 24.64
C PRO A 100 55.71 54.57 24.29
N PHE A 101 56.56 53.56 24.45
CA PHE A 101 57.96 53.65 24.09
C PHE A 101 58.10 53.51 22.57
N LYS A 102 58.93 54.36 21.95
CA LYS A 102 59.18 54.32 20.51
C LYS A 102 60.06 53.13 20.19
N LEU A 103 59.46 52.06 19.70
CA LEU A 103 60.17 50.83 19.36
C LEU A 103 60.82 51.01 17.98
N ARG A 104 62.14 50.76 17.87
CA ARG A 104 62.87 50.96 16.60
C ARG A 104 62.34 50.12 15.43
N THR A 105 61.60 49.05 15.70
CA THR A 105 60.96 48.21 14.67
C THR A 105 59.55 48.66 14.29
N GLU A 106 59.03 49.74 14.86
CA GLU A 106 57.68 50.27 14.60
C GLU A 106 57.50 50.62 13.11
N GLU A 107 58.55 51.12 12.46
CA GLU A 107 58.55 51.42 11.02
C GLU A 107 58.28 50.17 10.16
N ARG A 108 58.82 49.02 10.57
CA ARG A 108 58.53 47.73 9.91
C ARG A 108 57.06 47.30 10.10
N GLY A 109 56.48 47.62 11.26
CA GLY A 109 55.06 47.36 11.53
C GLY A 109 54.15 48.22 10.65
N ARG A 110 54.46 49.52 10.56
CA ARG A 110 53.71 50.48 9.75
C ARG A 110 53.75 50.15 8.25
N MET A 111 54.91 49.77 7.72
CA MET A 111 55.01 49.32 6.32
C MET A 111 54.08 48.14 6.01
N LYS A 112 54.00 47.14 6.92
CA LYS A 112 53.11 45.99 6.75
C LYS A 112 51.63 46.35 6.88
N GLU A 113 51.31 47.28 7.77
CA GLU A 113 49.95 47.78 7.94
C GLU A 113 49.48 48.55 6.71
N GLU A 114 50.34 49.39 6.13
CA GLU A 114 50.06 50.10 4.88
C GLU A 114 49.92 49.16 3.69
N GLU A 115 50.79 48.16 3.56
CA GLU A 115 50.67 47.12 2.53
C GLU A 115 49.35 46.34 2.67
N PHE A 116 48.98 45.98 3.90
CA PHE A 116 47.72 45.28 4.18
C PHE A 116 46.50 46.16 3.88
N ALA A 117 46.54 47.43 4.26
CA ALA A 117 45.47 48.40 3.99
C ALA A 117 45.29 48.64 2.48
N LYS A 118 46.39 48.79 1.73
CA LYS A 118 46.36 48.91 0.26
C LYS A 118 45.72 47.69 -0.38
N LYS A 119 46.09 46.48 0.07
CA LYS A 119 45.50 45.24 -0.43
C LYS A 119 44.00 45.14 -0.15
N LEU A 120 43.54 45.54 1.03
CA LEU A 120 42.11 45.60 1.33
C LEU A 120 41.38 46.60 0.43
N GLN A 121 41.98 47.77 0.19
CA GLN A 121 41.39 48.77 -0.69
C GLN A 121 41.25 48.24 -2.13
N GLU A 122 42.29 47.60 -2.66
CA GLU A 122 42.28 46.98 -3.99
C GLU A 122 41.18 45.91 -4.10
N MET A 123 41.13 44.98 -3.14
CA MET A 123 40.09 43.95 -3.07
C MET A 123 38.67 44.55 -3.07
N THR A 124 38.45 45.62 -2.31
CA THR A 124 37.12 46.26 -2.26
C THR A 124 36.77 46.97 -3.57
N MET A 125 37.74 47.58 -4.25
CA MET A 125 37.53 48.21 -5.56
C MET A 125 37.25 47.17 -6.65
N GLU A 126 37.94 46.03 -6.64
CA GLU A 126 37.66 44.90 -7.54
C GLU A 126 36.27 44.33 -7.30
N GLU A 127 35.90 44.08 -6.04
CA GLU A 127 34.56 43.60 -5.69
C GLU A 127 33.49 44.58 -6.18
N GLN A 128 33.65 45.89 -5.94
CA GLN A 128 32.73 46.92 -6.42
C GLN A 128 32.58 46.93 -7.95
N LYS A 129 33.67 46.74 -8.70
CA LYS A 129 33.62 46.63 -10.17
C LYS A 129 32.89 45.36 -10.62
N MET A 130 33.07 44.25 -9.90
CA MET A 130 32.45 42.96 -10.22
C MET A 130 31.01 42.82 -9.71
N ARG A 131 30.51 43.74 -8.88
CA ARG A 131 29.13 43.72 -8.36
C ARG A 131 28.06 43.85 -9.44
N ILE A 132 28.37 44.56 -10.53
CA ILE A 132 27.47 44.67 -11.68
C ILE A 132 28.11 43.87 -12.81
N PRO A 133 27.65 42.63 -13.09
CA PRO A 133 28.15 41.88 -14.23
C PRO A 133 27.77 42.61 -15.52
N ILE A 134 28.75 43.26 -16.15
CA ILE A 134 28.58 43.90 -17.45
C ILE A 134 28.55 42.77 -18.48
N ALA A 135 27.37 42.50 -19.05
CA ALA A 135 27.23 41.53 -20.12
C ALA A 135 28.03 41.99 -21.36
N GLN A 136 28.74 41.07 -22.00
CA GLN A 136 29.32 41.31 -23.32
C GLN A 136 28.15 41.48 -24.30
N GLY A 137 28.03 42.66 -24.91
CA GLY A 137 27.00 42.92 -25.91
C GLY A 137 27.17 41.96 -27.10
N LEU A 138 26.06 41.43 -27.60
CA LEU A 138 26.07 40.65 -28.83
C LEU A 138 26.56 41.57 -29.96
N PRO A 139 27.52 41.15 -30.82
CA PRO A 139 27.87 41.92 -32.01
C PRO A 139 26.59 42.22 -32.79
N TRP A 140 26.44 43.45 -33.27
CA TRP A 140 25.32 43.82 -34.14
C TRP A 140 25.47 43.07 -35.47
N THR A 141 25.01 41.83 -35.50
CA THR A 141 24.83 41.03 -36.71
C THR A 141 23.57 41.57 -37.38
N THR A 142 23.77 42.40 -38.40
CA THR A 142 22.70 42.92 -39.27
C THR A 142 22.12 41.83 -40.19
N ASP A 143 22.62 40.59 -40.10
CA ASP A 143 22.17 39.47 -40.92
C ASP A 143 20.92 38.85 -40.30
N GLU A 144 19.80 38.94 -41.01
CA GLU A 144 18.57 38.25 -40.64
C GLU A 144 18.81 36.73 -40.55
N PRO A 145 18.42 36.07 -39.45
CA PRO A 145 18.55 34.63 -39.36
C PRO A 145 17.62 33.97 -40.38
N GLU A 146 18.18 33.10 -41.22
CA GLU A 146 17.46 32.30 -42.21
C GLU A 146 16.36 31.49 -41.50
N SER A 147 15.09 31.84 -41.75
CA SER A 147 13.95 31.14 -41.17
C SER A 147 13.74 29.82 -41.92
N LEU A 148 14.37 28.76 -41.42
CA LEU A 148 14.21 27.41 -41.96
C LEU A 148 12.74 26.98 -41.88
N VAL A 149 12.22 26.43 -42.99
CA VAL A 149 10.83 25.98 -43.11
C VAL A 149 10.54 24.91 -42.06
N LYS A 150 9.43 25.09 -41.33
CA LYS A 150 9.01 24.15 -40.27
C LYS A 150 8.83 22.75 -40.85
N PRO A 151 9.34 21.70 -40.18
CA PRO A 151 9.14 20.33 -40.62
C PRO A 151 7.65 19.97 -40.62
N HIS A 152 7.27 19.05 -41.52
CA HIS A 152 5.88 18.62 -41.67
C HIS A 152 5.34 17.97 -40.38
N VAL A 153 4.12 18.36 -39.99
CA VAL A 153 3.45 17.87 -38.78
C VAL A 153 3.02 16.42 -39.01
N LYS A 154 3.35 15.53 -38.08
CA LYS A 154 2.95 14.11 -38.15
C LYS A 154 1.43 13.98 -38.00
N GLU A 155 0.85 12.97 -38.65
CA GLU A 155 -0.55 12.61 -38.49
C GLU A 155 -0.89 12.23 -37.04
N ILE A 156 -2.12 12.49 -36.64
CA ILE A 156 -2.61 12.20 -35.28
C ILE A 156 -2.77 10.69 -35.11
N THR A 157 -2.10 10.11 -34.12
CA THR A 157 -2.23 8.68 -33.79
C THR A 157 -3.59 8.39 -33.14
N VAL A 158 -4.32 7.41 -33.68
CA VAL A 158 -5.55 6.86 -33.09
C VAL A 158 -5.17 5.74 -32.11
N PRO A 159 -5.76 5.68 -30.89
CA PRO A 159 -5.50 4.57 -29.97
C PRO A 159 -6.01 3.25 -30.55
N ILE A 160 -5.20 2.21 -30.44
CA ILE A 160 -5.53 0.85 -30.90
C ILE A 160 -6.12 0.09 -29.72
N ASP A 161 -7.28 -0.55 -29.93
CA ASP A 161 -7.84 -1.47 -28.95
C ASP A 161 -6.99 -2.76 -28.91
N LEU A 162 -6.18 -2.89 -27.87
CA LEU A 162 -5.29 -4.03 -27.69
C LEU A 162 -6.05 -5.15 -26.98
N LYS A 163 -5.99 -6.36 -27.54
CA LYS A 163 -6.46 -7.57 -26.85
C LYS A 163 -5.47 -7.93 -25.75
N LEU A 164 -5.85 -7.73 -24.48
CA LEU A 164 -5.02 -8.07 -23.34
C LEU A 164 -5.26 -9.52 -22.91
N HIS A 165 -4.18 -10.30 -22.77
CA HIS A 165 -4.25 -11.64 -22.18
C HIS A 165 -4.79 -11.63 -20.74
N SER A 166 -4.63 -10.52 -20.03
CA SER A 166 -5.18 -10.30 -18.69
C SER A 166 -6.70 -10.36 -18.70
N ASP A 167 -7.34 -9.77 -19.72
CA ASP A 167 -8.80 -9.72 -19.82
C ASP A 167 -9.35 -11.12 -20.13
N ILE A 168 -8.68 -11.84 -21.05
CA ILE A 168 -9.00 -13.25 -21.35
C ILE A 168 -8.90 -14.10 -20.08
N ARG A 169 -7.78 -13.98 -19.33
CA ARG A 169 -7.59 -14.69 -18.06
C ARG A 169 -8.66 -14.33 -17.02
N ALA A 170 -9.09 -13.07 -16.98
CA ALA A 170 -10.11 -12.62 -16.02
C ALA A 170 -11.46 -13.29 -16.30
N VAL A 171 -11.85 -13.42 -17.57
CA VAL A 171 -13.06 -14.14 -17.98
C VAL A 171 -12.97 -15.61 -17.61
N GLU A 172 -11.86 -16.29 -17.98
CA GLU A 172 -11.63 -17.70 -17.63
C GLU A 172 -11.69 -17.95 -16.12
N ARG A 173 -11.13 -17.03 -15.33
CA ARG A 173 -11.15 -17.11 -13.86
C ARG A 173 -12.57 -17.00 -13.31
N ALA A 174 -13.36 -16.07 -13.85
CA ALA A 174 -14.75 -15.87 -13.45
C ALA A 174 -15.61 -17.11 -13.75
N ASP A 175 -15.44 -17.71 -14.94
CA ASP A 175 -16.13 -18.93 -15.34
C ASP A 175 -15.78 -20.11 -14.42
N PHE A 176 -14.50 -20.25 -14.05
CA PHE A 176 -14.07 -21.27 -13.11
C PHE A 176 -14.66 -21.05 -11.71
N ASP A 177 -14.59 -19.82 -11.19
CA ASP A 177 -15.11 -19.50 -9.87
C ASP A 177 -16.63 -19.73 -9.78
N TYR A 178 -17.37 -19.47 -10.87
CA TYR A 178 -18.78 -19.81 -11.01
C TYR A 178 -19.02 -21.33 -10.88
N GLN A 179 -18.29 -22.16 -11.65
CA GLN A 179 -18.42 -23.61 -11.58
C GLN A 179 -18.09 -24.18 -10.19
N VAL A 180 -17.09 -23.62 -9.52
CA VAL A 180 -16.74 -24.00 -8.14
C VAL A 180 -17.88 -23.65 -7.19
N ALA A 181 -18.46 -22.46 -7.30
CA ALA A 181 -19.57 -22.03 -6.46
C ALA A 181 -20.81 -22.92 -6.67
N GLU A 182 -21.17 -23.24 -7.91
CA GLU A 182 -22.28 -24.17 -8.22
C GLU A 182 -22.04 -25.54 -7.59
N ARG A 183 -20.85 -26.12 -7.77
CA ARG A 183 -20.48 -27.41 -7.19
C ARG A 183 -20.64 -27.41 -5.67
N LEU A 184 -20.13 -26.37 -5.00
CA LEU A 184 -20.23 -26.23 -3.54
C LEU A 184 -21.68 -26.08 -3.07
N SER A 185 -22.49 -25.31 -3.79
CA SER A 185 -23.91 -25.11 -3.46
C SER A 185 -24.70 -26.42 -3.49
N LEU A 186 -24.43 -27.28 -4.48
CA LEU A 186 -25.09 -28.58 -4.61
C LEU A 186 -24.66 -29.56 -3.50
N ILE A 187 -23.37 -29.54 -3.13
CA ILE A 187 -22.87 -30.31 -1.98
C ILE A 187 -23.58 -29.88 -0.69
N GLU A 188 -23.77 -28.57 -0.49
CA GLU A 188 -24.44 -28.03 0.69
C GLU A 188 -25.91 -28.47 0.77
N GLN A 189 -26.65 -28.38 -0.35
CA GLN A 189 -28.04 -28.84 -0.42
C GLN A 189 -28.16 -30.32 -0.07
N TYR A 190 -27.31 -31.17 -0.66
CA TYR A 190 -27.33 -32.61 -0.38
C TYR A 190 -27.01 -32.92 1.09
N LYS A 191 -26.03 -32.23 1.68
CA LYS A 191 -25.71 -32.37 3.11
C LYS A 191 -26.90 -31.98 3.99
N ALA A 192 -27.57 -30.87 3.66
CA ALA A 192 -28.73 -30.41 4.42
C ALA A 192 -29.92 -31.38 4.32
N GLU A 193 -30.17 -31.99 3.16
CA GLU A 193 -31.20 -33.00 2.98
C GLU A 193 -30.92 -34.26 3.81
N ARG A 194 -29.67 -34.76 3.79
CA ARG A 194 -29.26 -35.90 4.61
C ARG A 194 -29.42 -35.60 6.10
N GLU A 195 -29.00 -34.42 6.54
CA GLU A 195 -29.12 -34.00 7.94
C GLU A 195 -30.59 -33.93 8.38
N ARG A 196 -31.50 -33.44 7.52
CA ARG A 196 -32.95 -33.45 7.80
C ARG A 196 -33.48 -34.86 7.98
N GLN A 197 -33.08 -35.80 7.12
CA GLN A 197 -33.48 -37.20 7.24
C GLN A 197 -32.93 -37.85 8.53
N GLN A 198 -31.66 -37.59 8.86
CA GLN A 198 -31.05 -38.08 10.10
C GLN A 198 -31.78 -37.56 11.34
N LYS A 199 -32.10 -36.26 11.38
CA LYS A 199 -32.87 -35.65 12.48
C LYS A 199 -34.23 -36.30 12.69
N LEU A 200 -34.97 -36.60 11.63
CA LEU A 200 -36.26 -37.28 11.73
C LEU A 200 -36.11 -38.70 12.30
N ALA A 201 -35.11 -39.46 11.84
CA ALA A 201 -34.84 -40.80 12.35
C ALA A 201 -34.43 -40.79 13.84
N GLU A 202 -33.56 -39.87 14.23
CA GLU A 202 -33.17 -39.67 15.62
C GLU A 202 -34.38 -39.31 16.50
N GLU A 203 -35.26 -38.42 16.04
CA GLU A 203 -36.47 -38.04 16.77
C GLU A 203 -37.42 -39.23 16.96
N GLU A 204 -37.58 -40.10 15.96
CA GLU A 204 -38.41 -41.31 16.06
C GLU A 204 -37.86 -42.32 17.07
N GLU A 205 -36.55 -42.58 17.06
CA GLU A 205 -35.90 -43.45 18.04
C GLU A 205 -36.04 -42.88 19.46
N LEU A 206 -35.86 -41.58 19.60
CA LEU A 206 -36.04 -40.88 20.85
C LEU A 206 -37.51 -40.96 21.32
N ARG A 207 -38.48 -40.87 20.40
CA ARG A 207 -39.91 -41.06 20.71
C ARG A 207 -40.22 -42.48 21.17
N LYS A 208 -39.62 -43.51 20.57
CA LYS A 208 -39.77 -44.92 21.00
C LYS A 208 -39.19 -45.12 22.39
N LEU A 209 -37.96 -44.67 22.63
CA LEU A 209 -37.28 -44.77 23.92
C LEU A 209 -38.07 -44.04 25.01
N ARG A 210 -38.58 -42.84 24.72
CA ARG A 210 -39.47 -42.11 25.62
C ARG A 210 -40.73 -42.89 25.97
N LYS A 211 -41.34 -43.58 25.00
CA LYS A 211 -42.55 -44.39 25.21
C LYS A 211 -42.26 -45.63 26.06
N GLU A 212 -41.10 -46.26 25.86
CA GLU A 212 -40.67 -47.45 26.60
C GLU A 212 -40.32 -47.13 28.06
N MET A 213 -39.66 -46.00 28.30
CA MET A 213 -39.29 -45.49 29.62
C MET A 213 -40.49 -45.16 30.53
N ILE A 214 -41.72 -45.17 30.01
CA ILE A 214 -42.92 -44.91 30.81
C ILE A 214 -43.25 -46.16 31.64
N PRO A 215 -43.25 -46.07 32.99
CA PRO A 215 -43.60 -47.19 33.85
C PRO A 215 -45.02 -47.69 33.55
N LYS A 216 -45.17 -48.99 33.30
CA LYS A 216 -46.48 -49.63 33.07
C LYS A 216 -47.03 -50.16 34.39
N ALA A 217 -48.28 -49.83 34.70
CA ALA A 217 -48.95 -50.35 35.88
C ALA A 217 -49.18 -51.86 35.74
N GLN A 218 -48.98 -52.60 36.83
CA GLN A 218 -49.37 -54.01 36.87
C GLN A 218 -50.89 -54.13 37.03
N PRO A 219 -51.52 -55.15 36.42
CA PRO A 219 -52.95 -55.35 36.56
C PRO A 219 -53.29 -55.59 38.03
N THR A 220 -54.39 -54.99 38.48
CA THR A 220 -54.92 -55.25 39.82
C THR A 220 -55.25 -56.74 39.92
N PRO A 221 -54.78 -57.44 40.97
CA PRO A 221 -55.14 -58.83 41.21
C PRO A 221 -56.67 -59.00 41.20
N TYR A 222 -57.17 -60.11 40.67
CA TYR A 222 -58.61 -60.42 40.72
C TYR A 222 -59.01 -60.81 42.15
N PHE A 223 -60.04 -60.15 42.70
CA PHE A 223 -60.50 -60.32 44.09
C PHE A 223 -61.88 -61.00 44.21
N ASP A 224 -62.40 -61.60 43.15
CA ASP A 224 -63.76 -62.19 43.12
C ASP A 224 -63.88 -63.57 43.82
N ARG A 225 -63.18 -63.80 44.95
CA ARG A 225 -63.29 -65.02 45.77
C ARG A 225 -64.05 -64.80 47.06
#